data_AF-A0A8H8NZ26-F1
#
_entry.id   AF-A0A8H8NZ26-F1
#
_cell.length_a   1.000
_cell.length_b   1.000
_cell.length_c   1.000
_cell.angle_alpha   90.00
_cell.angle_beta   90.00
_cell.angle_gamma   90.00
#
_symmetry.space_group_name_H-M   'P 1'
#
loop_
_entity.id
_entity.type
_entity.pdbx_description
1 polymer ?
#
loop_
_entity_poly.entity_id
_entity_poly.type
_entity_poly.pdbx_seq_one_letter_code
_entity_poly.pdbx_strand_id
1 'polypeptide(L)'
;MGPPVQLEEATNSGNYDQESNGNEGSNIECNESKARVKGMDECKEPVRSRSEEPLPPQGRSWNKAQGVFIENYPNPLAGAPVSNKKQDPPDLVAYMRDCGPLGNPTIFETTKILMTTVPTDEGKDLHIKSTLYCGRVPWDKVEDLLHHVDQLPHGANWRIIEIEVHVEGKDVPHVAHLCAQDVVKIVVELMGNPWFVSYMKFAPERHWTAKKDGERIYNEMWTGDWWWNIQQLLNKAFGDATVAALIVSSNKTQVSILPGGQQVYPVYVLLGNICKSL
;
A
#
# COMPACT_ATOMS: atom_id res chain seq x y z
N MET A 1 5.48 -46.62 -22.14
CA MET A 1 5.00 -47.09 -20.83
C MET A 1 6.16 -47.76 -20.12
N GLY A 2 6.76 -47.06 -19.17
CA GLY A 2 7.63 -47.61 -18.13
C GLY A 2 7.10 -47.06 -16.79
N PRO A 3 7.16 -47.81 -15.69
CA PRO A 3 6.50 -47.41 -14.45
C PRO A 3 7.23 -46.23 -13.79
N PRO A 4 6.53 -45.37 -13.02
CA PRO A 4 7.17 -44.33 -12.24
C PRO A 4 7.83 -44.94 -10.99
N VAL A 5 9.05 -44.49 -10.71
CA VAL A 5 9.80 -44.74 -9.48
C VAL A 5 9.11 -44.01 -8.33
N GLN A 6 8.68 -44.75 -7.32
CA GLN A 6 8.20 -44.19 -6.05
C GLN A 6 9.39 -43.77 -5.20
N LEU A 7 9.38 -42.53 -4.69
CA LEU A 7 10.22 -42.11 -3.57
C LEU A 7 9.31 -42.03 -2.34
N GLU A 8 9.60 -42.88 -1.35
CA GLU A 8 8.94 -42.92 -0.05
C GLU A 8 9.19 -41.62 0.73
N GLU A 9 8.13 -41.06 1.29
CA GLU A 9 8.22 -40.02 2.33
C GLU A 9 8.56 -40.68 3.67
N ALA A 10 9.69 -40.30 4.25
CA ALA A 10 10.00 -40.59 5.64
C ALA A 10 9.18 -39.65 6.54
N THR A 11 8.24 -40.21 7.29
CA THR A 11 7.55 -39.54 8.39
C THR A 11 8.53 -39.29 9.53
N ASN A 12 8.59 -38.06 10.03
CA ASN A 12 9.07 -37.81 11.39
C ASN A 12 8.09 -36.90 12.13
N SER A 13 7.52 -37.49 13.17
CA SER A 13 6.57 -36.96 14.14
C SER A 13 7.21 -35.90 15.04
N GLY A 14 6.51 -34.78 15.23
CA GLY A 14 6.79 -33.80 16.28
C GLY A 14 5.48 -33.23 16.82
N ASN A 15 5.15 -33.63 18.05
CA ASN A 15 3.96 -33.27 18.82
C ASN A 15 3.80 -31.75 19.01
N TYR A 16 2.56 -31.27 18.93
CA TYR A 16 2.11 -30.07 19.64
C TYR A 16 0.82 -30.40 20.38
N ASP A 17 0.93 -30.45 21.71
CA ASP A 17 -0.15 -30.66 22.65
C ASP A 17 -1.11 -29.47 22.67
N GLN A 18 -2.40 -29.78 22.61
CA GLN A 18 -3.50 -28.90 22.99
C GLN A 18 -3.72 -29.03 24.50
N GLU A 19 -3.79 -27.92 25.23
CA GLU A 19 -4.44 -27.91 26.54
C GLU A 19 -5.36 -26.70 26.73
N SER A 20 -6.38 -27.00 27.51
CA SER A 20 -7.74 -26.49 27.49
C SER A 20 -8.03 -25.47 28.60
N ASN A 21 -9.14 -24.76 28.42
CA ASN A 21 -9.86 -23.95 29.40
C ASN A 21 -9.96 -24.61 30.80
N GLY A 22 -9.83 -23.78 31.83
CA GLY A 22 -10.23 -24.08 33.20
C GLY A 22 -10.66 -22.80 33.93
N ASN A 23 -11.97 -22.70 34.16
CA ASN A 23 -12.65 -21.68 34.95
C ASN A 23 -12.78 -22.21 36.39
N GLU A 24 -12.40 -21.44 37.41
CA GLU A 24 -12.90 -21.65 38.77
C GLU A 24 -12.67 -20.40 39.63
N GLY A 25 -13.74 -19.93 40.26
CA GLY A 25 -13.75 -18.79 41.16
C GLY A 25 -13.72 -19.19 42.64
N SER A 26 -14.13 -18.23 43.46
CA SER A 26 -14.33 -18.30 44.92
C SER A 26 -13.03 -18.09 45.72
N ASN A 27 -12.97 -17.39 46.86
CA ASN A 27 -13.92 -16.61 47.64
C ASN A 27 -13.15 -16.09 48.89
N ILE A 28 -13.69 -15.07 49.58
CA ILE A 28 -13.52 -14.80 51.03
C ILE A 28 -12.12 -14.21 51.42
N GLU A 29 -11.95 -13.13 52.19
CA GLU A 29 -12.67 -12.64 53.38
C GLU A 29 -12.37 -11.14 53.62
N CYS A 30 -13.36 -10.41 54.12
CA CYS A 30 -13.22 -9.06 54.67
C CYS A 30 -13.21 -9.11 56.21
N ASN A 31 -12.72 -8.00 56.80
CA ASN A 31 -12.92 -7.50 58.17
C ASN A 31 -12.00 -8.06 59.26
N GLU A 32 -11.58 -7.32 60.30
CA GLU A 32 -11.89 -5.99 60.80
C GLU A 32 -10.79 -5.64 61.83
N SER A 33 -10.42 -4.36 61.98
CA SER A 33 -9.79 -3.89 63.22
C SER A 33 -10.15 -2.42 63.43
N LYS A 34 -11.02 -2.21 64.41
CA LYS A 34 -11.55 -0.91 64.88
C LYS A 34 -10.47 -0.09 65.59
N ALA A 35 -10.41 1.21 65.29
CA ALA A 35 -9.99 2.22 66.27
C ALA A 35 -10.54 3.63 65.98
N ARG A 36 -11.55 3.99 66.78
CA ARG A 36 -11.75 5.27 67.50
C ARG A 36 -11.83 6.61 66.73
N VAL A 37 -13.04 7.17 66.71
CA VAL A 37 -13.36 8.55 66.31
C VAL A 37 -12.99 9.55 67.42
N LYS A 38 -12.39 10.67 67.03
CA LYS A 38 -12.40 11.93 67.81
C LYS A 38 -12.46 13.13 66.85
N GLY A 39 -13.58 13.87 66.94
CA GLY A 39 -13.71 15.33 66.87
C GLY A 39 -13.21 16.10 65.64
N MET A 40 -14.16 16.75 64.95
CA MET A 40 -13.97 17.74 63.89
C MET A 40 -12.94 18.83 64.19
N ASP A 41 -12.03 19.07 63.24
CA ASP A 41 -11.50 20.38 62.91
C ASP A 41 -11.80 20.66 61.42
N GLU A 42 -12.28 21.86 61.12
CA GLU A 42 -12.64 22.32 59.78
C GLU A 42 -11.43 22.32 58.83
N CYS A 43 -11.29 21.28 58.01
CA CYS A 43 -10.37 21.30 56.86
C CYS A 43 -11.08 21.86 55.63
N LYS A 44 -10.75 23.11 55.29
CA LYS A 44 -11.05 23.72 53.99
C LYS A 44 -10.60 22.78 52.87
N GLU A 45 -11.49 22.51 51.91
CA GLU A 45 -11.14 21.74 50.71
C GLU A 45 -9.92 22.36 50.01
N PRO A 46 -8.90 21.56 49.62
CA PRO A 46 -7.84 22.07 48.78
C PRO A 46 -8.44 22.37 47.40
N VAL A 47 -8.36 23.63 47.01
CA VAL A 47 -8.59 24.08 45.64
C VAL A 47 -7.80 23.15 44.71
N ARG A 48 -8.52 22.39 43.86
CA ARG A 48 -7.91 21.56 42.81
C ARG A 48 -6.94 22.44 42.03
N SER A 49 -5.64 22.20 42.24
CA SER A 49 -4.61 22.76 41.38
C SER A 49 -4.92 22.28 39.97
N ARG A 50 -5.10 23.25 39.08
CA ARG A 50 -5.23 23.03 37.64
C ARG A 50 -4.01 22.21 37.23
N SER A 51 -4.22 20.98 36.77
CA SER A 51 -3.18 20.08 36.29
C SER A 51 -2.29 20.85 35.33
N GLU A 52 -1.02 21.07 35.69
CA GLU A 52 -0.05 21.67 34.78
C GLU A 52 0.07 20.75 33.56
N GLU A 53 -0.35 21.25 32.41
CA GLU A 53 -0.08 20.58 31.14
C GLU A 53 1.44 20.44 31.01
N PRO A 54 1.97 19.22 30.83
CA PRO A 54 3.41 19.03 30.70
C PRO A 54 3.91 19.86 29.51
N LEU A 55 4.84 20.76 29.78
CA LEU A 55 5.50 21.57 28.75
C LEU A 55 6.06 20.62 27.68
N PRO A 56 5.82 20.89 26.38
CA PRO A 56 6.40 20.07 25.31
C PRO A 56 7.92 20.02 25.48
N PRO A 57 8.56 18.83 25.40
CA PRO A 57 10.00 18.74 25.26
C PRO A 57 10.45 19.64 24.10
N GLN A 58 11.53 20.41 24.29
CA GLN A 58 11.94 21.51 23.41
C GLN A 58 11.85 21.14 21.91
N GLY A 59 11.24 22.02 21.10
CA GLY A 59 11.11 21.84 19.64
C GLY A 59 9.89 21.02 19.17
N ARG A 60 9.02 20.58 20.09
CA ARG A 60 7.81 19.81 19.76
C ARG A 60 6.55 20.66 19.84
N SER A 61 5.64 20.45 18.89
CA SER A 61 4.30 21.06 18.86
C SER A 61 3.23 20.01 19.20
N TRP A 62 2.21 20.39 19.94
CA TRP A 62 1.10 19.48 20.26
C TRP A 62 0.09 19.43 19.11
N ASN A 63 -0.13 18.25 18.54
CA ASN A 63 -1.18 18.01 17.56
C ASN A 63 -2.43 17.46 18.26
N LYS A 64 -3.46 18.30 18.40
CA LYS A 64 -4.73 17.93 19.05
C LYS A 64 -5.51 16.83 18.31
N ALA A 65 -5.44 16.81 16.98
CA ALA A 65 -6.19 15.84 16.18
C ALA A 65 -5.65 14.42 16.33
N GLN A 66 -4.33 14.29 16.47
CA GLN A 66 -3.66 12.99 16.62
C GLN A 66 -3.35 12.65 18.09
N GLY A 67 -3.42 13.62 19.00
CA GLY A 67 -3.08 13.43 20.41
C GLY A 67 -1.59 13.13 20.64
N VAL A 68 -0.70 13.70 19.80
CA VAL A 68 0.75 13.44 19.83
C VAL A 68 1.55 14.73 19.79
N PHE A 69 2.78 14.67 20.31
CA PHE A 69 3.78 15.71 20.12
C PHE A 69 4.54 15.47 18.81
N ILE A 70 4.62 16.50 17.96
CA ILE A 70 5.27 16.45 16.65
C ILE A 70 6.49 17.37 16.65
N GLU A 71 7.64 16.79 16.33
CA GLU A 71 8.86 17.49 15.93
C GLU A 71 8.93 17.48 14.40
N ASN A 72 8.85 18.66 13.80
CA ASN A 72 8.97 18.83 12.35
C ASN A 72 10.44 18.85 11.94
N TYR A 73 10.73 18.40 10.72
CA TYR A 73 12.08 18.49 10.19
C TYR A 73 12.56 19.96 10.12
N PRO A 74 13.82 20.27 10.52
CA PRO A 74 14.27 21.66 10.65
C PRO A 74 14.30 22.46 9.34
N ASN A 75 14.43 21.80 8.19
CA ASN A 75 14.44 22.46 6.90
C ASN A 75 13.00 22.57 6.35
N PRO A 76 12.42 23.78 6.20
CA PRO A 76 11.07 23.97 5.69
C PRO A 76 10.94 23.62 4.19
N LEU A 77 12.05 23.56 3.45
CA LEU A 77 12.10 23.16 2.05
C LEU A 77 12.35 21.65 1.88
N ALA A 78 12.59 20.90 2.97
CA ALA A 78 12.71 19.45 2.87
C ALA A 78 11.38 18.85 2.41
N GLY A 79 11.41 18.17 1.27
CA GLY A 79 10.20 17.65 0.66
C GLY A 79 9.38 18.67 -0.14
N ALA A 80 9.81 19.94 -0.24
CA ALA A 80 9.15 20.85 -1.16
C ALA A 80 9.36 20.34 -2.60
N PRO A 81 8.31 20.32 -3.46
CA PRO A 81 8.52 20.06 -4.86
C PRO A 81 9.51 21.08 -5.41
N VAL A 82 10.51 20.63 -6.17
CA VAL A 82 11.57 21.45 -6.76
C VAL A 82 11.01 22.60 -7.62
N SER A 83 9.73 22.52 -8.00
CA SER A 83 9.02 23.50 -8.81
C SER A 83 7.61 23.74 -8.27
N ASN A 84 7.22 25.03 -8.21
CA ASN A 84 5.83 25.45 -7.96
C ASN A 84 4.95 25.38 -9.21
N LYS A 85 5.48 24.92 -10.36
CA LYS A 85 4.67 24.67 -11.55
C LYS A 85 3.73 23.52 -11.26
N LYS A 86 2.44 23.84 -11.14
CA LYS A 86 1.39 22.83 -11.17
C LYS A 86 1.39 22.22 -12.57
N GLN A 87 1.27 20.89 -12.64
CA GLN A 87 0.98 20.24 -13.91
C GLN A 87 -0.33 20.82 -14.44
N ASP A 88 -0.37 21.16 -15.72
CA ASP A 88 -1.60 21.62 -16.35
C ASP A 88 -2.68 20.55 -16.15
N PRO A 89 -3.96 20.95 -15.98
CA PRO A 89 -5.05 20.00 -15.91
C PRO A 89 -5.00 19.07 -17.14
N PRO A 90 -5.32 17.78 -16.97
CA PRO A 90 -5.25 16.83 -18.08
C PRO A 90 -6.09 17.33 -19.24
N ASP A 91 -5.49 17.38 -20.43
CA ASP A 91 -6.21 17.74 -21.66
C ASP A 91 -7.17 16.61 -22.02
N LEU A 92 -8.43 16.79 -21.63
CA LEU A 92 -9.49 15.81 -21.89
C LEU A 92 -9.75 15.63 -23.38
N VAL A 93 -9.48 16.64 -24.21
CA VAL A 93 -9.68 16.55 -25.66
C VAL A 93 -8.58 15.70 -26.29
N ALA A 94 -7.32 15.91 -25.87
CA ALA A 94 -6.22 15.03 -26.24
C ALA A 94 -6.47 13.59 -25.76
N TYR A 95 -6.88 13.43 -24.49
CA TYR A 95 -7.22 12.11 -23.94
C TYR A 95 -8.28 11.38 -24.76
N MET A 96 -9.39 12.05 -25.09
CA MET A 96 -10.47 11.45 -25.89
C MET A 96 -10.03 11.13 -27.32
N ARG A 97 -9.10 11.92 -27.89
CA ARG A 97 -8.49 11.62 -29.20
C ARG A 97 -7.61 10.38 -29.12
N ASP A 98 -6.82 10.26 -28.07
CA ASP A 98 -5.90 9.14 -27.86
C ASP A 98 -6.64 7.81 -27.59
N CYS A 99 -7.87 7.87 -27.07
CA CYS A 99 -8.77 6.71 -26.97
C CYS A 99 -9.23 6.15 -28.34
N GLY A 100 -8.96 6.83 -29.46
CA GLY A 100 -9.36 6.37 -30.79
C GLY A 100 -10.87 6.14 -30.90
N PRO A 101 -11.34 5.02 -31.48
CA PRO A 101 -12.77 4.73 -31.59
C PRO A 101 -13.49 4.56 -30.24
N LEU A 102 -12.75 4.22 -29.18
CA LEU A 102 -13.28 4.10 -27.82
C LEU A 102 -13.54 5.46 -27.15
N GLY A 103 -13.12 6.58 -27.77
CA GLY A 103 -13.56 7.92 -27.37
C GLY A 103 -15.06 8.17 -27.61
N ASN A 104 -15.73 7.33 -28.42
CA ASN A 104 -17.18 7.38 -28.59
C ASN A 104 -17.89 6.63 -27.43
N PRO A 105 -18.77 7.29 -26.66
CA PRO A 105 -19.43 6.67 -25.51
C PRO A 105 -20.22 5.39 -25.83
N THR A 106 -20.90 5.34 -26.98
CA THR A 106 -21.70 4.17 -27.38
C THR A 106 -20.82 2.99 -27.76
N ILE A 107 -19.69 3.25 -28.43
CA ILE A 107 -18.71 2.23 -28.78
C ILE A 107 -18.02 1.72 -27.51
N PHE A 108 -17.68 2.62 -26.59
CA PHE A 108 -17.10 2.27 -25.30
C PHE A 108 -18.04 1.40 -24.45
N GLU A 109 -19.31 1.76 -24.34
CA GLU A 109 -20.32 0.98 -23.62
C GLU A 109 -20.49 -0.42 -24.22
N THR A 110 -20.59 -0.50 -25.55
CA THR A 110 -20.68 -1.77 -26.28
C THR A 110 -19.45 -2.65 -26.00
N THR A 111 -18.26 -2.06 -26.06
CA THR A 111 -16.98 -2.74 -25.76
C THR A 111 -16.96 -3.25 -24.33
N LYS A 112 -17.38 -2.44 -23.37
CA LYS A 112 -17.46 -2.82 -21.96
C LYS A 112 -18.37 -4.04 -21.78
N ILE A 113 -19.53 -4.06 -22.44
CA ILE A 113 -20.44 -5.22 -22.39
C ILE A 113 -19.75 -6.46 -22.97
N LEU A 114 -19.13 -6.36 -24.15
CA LEU A 114 -18.44 -7.50 -24.76
C LEU A 114 -17.30 -8.03 -23.88
N MET A 115 -16.49 -7.15 -23.30
CA MET A 115 -15.35 -7.53 -22.45
C MET A 115 -15.76 -8.15 -21.11
N THR A 116 -16.93 -7.78 -20.58
CA THR A 116 -17.38 -8.25 -19.25
C THR A 116 -18.30 -9.46 -19.31
N THR A 117 -19.09 -9.58 -20.38
CA THR A 117 -20.11 -10.65 -20.52
C THR A 117 -19.64 -11.83 -21.35
N VAL A 118 -18.70 -11.62 -22.28
CA VAL A 118 -18.24 -12.65 -23.21
C VAL A 118 -16.81 -13.08 -22.88
N PRO A 119 -16.62 -14.27 -22.28
CA PRO A 119 -15.32 -14.67 -21.76
C PRO A 119 -14.33 -15.09 -22.85
N THR A 120 -14.80 -15.68 -23.96
CA THR A 120 -13.93 -16.21 -25.02
C THR A 120 -13.78 -15.22 -26.17
N ASP A 121 -12.63 -15.25 -26.83
CA ASP A 121 -12.39 -14.39 -27.99
C ASP A 121 -13.23 -14.83 -29.19
N GLU A 122 -13.43 -16.13 -29.39
CA GLU A 122 -14.35 -16.68 -30.38
C GLU A 122 -15.80 -16.17 -30.18
N GLY A 123 -16.24 -16.08 -28.92
CA GLY A 123 -17.55 -15.54 -28.58
C GLY A 123 -17.66 -14.06 -28.92
N LYS A 124 -16.62 -13.26 -28.59
CA LYS A 124 -16.58 -11.84 -28.94
C LYS A 124 -16.61 -11.65 -30.45
N ASP A 125 -15.87 -12.47 -31.18
CA ASP A 125 -15.81 -12.46 -32.65
C ASP A 125 -17.18 -12.77 -33.28
N LEU A 126 -17.90 -13.75 -32.73
CA LEU A 126 -19.27 -14.07 -33.14
C LEU A 126 -20.22 -12.89 -32.89
N HIS A 127 -20.11 -12.23 -31.74
CA HIS A 127 -20.91 -11.05 -31.42
C HIS A 127 -20.62 -9.89 -32.38
N ILE A 128 -19.35 -9.56 -32.61
CA ILE A 128 -18.95 -8.49 -33.55
C ILE A 128 -19.55 -8.72 -34.94
N LYS A 129 -19.53 -9.97 -35.43
CA LYS A 129 -20.07 -10.35 -36.74
C LYS A 129 -21.60 -10.50 -36.78
N SER A 130 -22.26 -10.52 -35.63
CA SER A 130 -23.72 -10.67 -35.55
C SER A 130 -24.46 -9.44 -36.07
N THR A 131 -25.71 -9.61 -36.49
CA THR A 131 -26.56 -8.51 -36.97
C THR A 131 -26.82 -7.41 -35.93
N LEU A 132 -26.57 -7.69 -34.64
CA LEU A 132 -26.74 -6.72 -33.56
C LEU A 132 -25.61 -5.69 -33.50
N TYR A 133 -24.38 -6.09 -33.87
CA TYR A 133 -23.17 -5.26 -33.71
C TYR A 133 -22.48 -4.94 -35.04
N CYS A 134 -22.67 -5.77 -36.07
CA CYS A 134 -22.11 -5.56 -37.41
C CYS A 134 -22.50 -4.17 -37.94
N GLY A 135 -21.50 -3.39 -38.36
CA GLY A 135 -21.67 -2.01 -38.83
C GLY A 135 -21.97 -0.97 -37.74
N ARG A 136 -22.14 -1.38 -36.48
CA ARG A 136 -22.31 -0.47 -35.31
C ARG A 136 -21.03 -0.31 -34.50
N VAL A 137 -20.12 -1.28 -34.59
CA VAL A 137 -18.77 -1.21 -34.02
C VAL A 137 -17.75 -1.05 -35.15
N PRO A 138 -16.57 -0.44 -34.89
CA PRO A 138 -15.56 -0.16 -35.91
C PRO A 138 -14.67 -1.37 -36.24
N TRP A 139 -14.94 -2.53 -35.65
CA TRP A 139 -14.08 -3.72 -35.74
C TRP A 139 -14.75 -4.82 -36.53
N ASP A 140 -13.97 -5.50 -37.38
CA ASP A 140 -14.40 -6.71 -38.09
C ASP A 140 -13.97 -7.99 -37.36
N LYS A 141 -12.95 -7.88 -36.50
CA LYS A 141 -12.39 -8.95 -35.68
C LYS A 141 -12.15 -8.49 -34.24
N VAL A 142 -12.17 -9.46 -33.33
CA VAL A 142 -11.85 -9.28 -31.91
C VAL A 142 -10.42 -8.80 -31.71
N GLU A 143 -9.48 -9.16 -32.59
CA GLU A 143 -8.11 -8.67 -32.55
C GLU A 143 -8.04 -7.14 -32.63
N ASP A 144 -8.82 -6.52 -33.52
CA ASP A 144 -8.87 -5.06 -33.66
C ASP A 144 -9.53 -4.40 -32.43
N LEU A 145 -10.52 -5.07 -31.84
CA LEU A 145 -11.14 -4.65 -30.58
C LEU A 145 -10.10 -4.63 -29.46
N LEU A 146 -9.41 -5.75 -29.24
CA LEU A 146 -8.40 -5.89 -28.20
C LEU A 146 -7.25 -4.91 -28.41
N HIS A 147 -6.84 -4.69 -29.67
CA HIS A 147 -5.82 -3.71 -30.00
C HIS A 147 -6.19 -2.29 -29.56
N HIS A 148 -7.42 -1.84 -29.82
CA HIS A 148 -7.87 -0.52 -29.35
C HIS A 148 -8.07 -0.47 -27.83
N VAL A 149 -8.45 -1.58 -27.19
CA VAL A 149 -8.51 -1.66 -25.72
C VAL A 149 -7.11 -1.50 -25.11
N ASP A 150 -6.10 -2.18 -25.67
CA ASP A 150 -4.71 -2.09 -25.22
C ASP A 150 -4.09 -0.71 -25.47
N GLN A 151 -4.59 0.03 -26.47
CA GLN A 151 -4.17 1.39 -26.79
C GLN A 151 -4.81 2.47 -25.92
N LEU A 152 -5.83 2.15 -25.12
CA LEU A 152 -6.44 3.12 -24.22
C LEU A 152 -5.35 3.78 -23.37
N PRO A 153 -5.40 5.10 -23.15
CA PRO A 153 -4.40 5.77 -22.33
C PRO A 153 -4.36 5.13 -20.93
N HIS A 154 -3.23 4.52 -20.61
CA HIS A 154 -2.96 3.84 -19.35
C HIS A 154 -1.59 4.27 -18.83
N GLY A 155 -1.28 3.84 -17.60
CA GLY A 155 -0.04 4.17 -16.91
C GLY A 155 1.19 3.54 -17.56
N ALA A 156 2.17 3.17 -16.74
CA ALA A 156 3.39 2.52 -17.24
C ALA A 156 3.08 1.23 -18.04
N ASN A 157 3.59 1.13 -19.28
CA ASN A 157 3.42 -0.10 -20.09
C ASN A 157 4.07 -1.31 -19.42
N TRP A 158 3.39 -2.46 -19.52
CA TRP A 158 3.94 -3.75 -19.14
C TRP A 158 4.99 -4.25 -20.13
N ARG A 159 5.99 -4.95 -19.62
CA ARG A 159 7.03 -5.63 -20.39
C ARG A 159 7.24 -7.02 -19.83
N ILE A 160 7.44 -8.00 -20.70
CA ILE A 160 7.83 -9.35 -20.32
C ILE A 160 9.35 -9.44 -20.53
N ILE A 161 10.07 -9.77 -19.46
CA ILE A 161 11.52 -9.90 -19.44
C ILE A 161 11.83 -11.35 -19.07
N GLU A 162 12.61 -12.04 -19.89
CA GLU A 162 13.14 -13.35 -19.53
C GLU A 162 14.31 -13.17 -18.56
N ILE A 163 14.25 -13.85 -17.42
CA ILE A 163 15.28 -13.80 -16.38
C ILE A 163 15.79 -15.21 -16.10
N GLU A 164 17.10 -15.34 -15.93
CA GLU A 164 17.73 -16.60 -15.53
C GLU A 164 17.81 -16.68 -14.00
N VAL A 165 17.03 -17.59 -13.42
CA VAL A 165 17.00 -17.84 -11.99
C VAL A 165 17.92 -19.02 -11.66
N HIS A 166 18.99 -18.72 -10.95
CA HIS A 166 19.91 -19.72 -10.44
C HIS A 166 19.44 -20.21 -9.08
N VAL A 167 19.11 -21.50 -8.97
CA VAL A 167 18.66 -22.12 -7.73
C VAL A 167 19.82 -22.88 -7.13
N GLU A 168 20.10 -22.63 -5.84
CA GLU A 168 21.16 -23.31 -5.11
C GLU A 168 21.01 -24.84 -5.19
N GLY A 169 22.08 -25.53 -5.59
CA GLY A 169 22.07 -26.99 -5.80
C GLY A 169 21.59 -27.46 -7.17
N LYS A 170 21.33 -26.56 -8.13
CA LYS A 170 21.06 -26.90 -9.54
C LYS A 170 22.08 -26.24 -10.46
N ASP A 171 22.74 -27.05 -11.29
CA ASP A 171 23.74 -26.58 -12.26
C ASP A 171 23.13 -25.90 -13.50
N VAL A 172 21.83 -26.07 -13.73
CA VAL A 172 21.13 -25.50 -14.89
C VAL A 172 20.21 -24.36 -14.43
N PRO A 173 20.38 -23.12 -14.94
CA PRO A 173 19.50 -22.01 -14.61
C PRO A 173 18.10 -22.23 -15.15
N HIS A 174 17.11 -21.80 -14.38
CA HIS A 174 15.71 -21.83 -14.80
C HIS A 174 15.34 -20.48 -15.44
N VAL A 175 14.85 -20.51 -16.68
CA VAL A 175 14.30 -19.31 -17.33
C VAL A 175 12.91 -19.04 -16.77
N ALA A 176 12.73 -17.86 -16.17
CA ALA A 176 11.45 -17.37 -15.70
C ALA A 176 11.04 -16.09 -16.45
N HIS A 177 9.74 -15.83 -16.52
CA HIS A 177 9.20 -14.61 -17.12
C HIS A 177 8.86 -13.59 -16.02
N LEU A 178 9.47 -12.41 -16.10
CA LEU A 178 9.15 -11.26 -15.29
C LEU A 178 8.24 -10.30 -16.07
N CYS A 179 6.98 -10.21 -15.68
CA CYS A 179 6.09 -9.15 -16.14
C CYS A 179 6.34 -7.92 -15.27
N ALA A 180 6.95 -6.86 -15.83
CA ALA A 180 7.35 -5.67 -15.10
C ALA A 180 6.90 -4.37 -15.77
N GLN A 181 6.75 -3.34 -14.94
CA GLN A 181 6.52 -1.96 -15.34
C GLN A 181 7.72 -1.10 -14.93
N ASP A 182 7.91 0.04 -15.59
CA ASP A 182 8.92 1.03 -15.21
C ASP A 182 8.53 1.70 -13.89
N VAL A 183 9.28 1.39 -12.83
CA VAL A 183 9.02 1.91 -11.47
C VAL A 183 9.07 3.43 -11.41
N VAL A 184 9.93 4.09 -12.21
CA VAL A 184 10.03 5.54 -12.20
C VAL A 184 8.76 6.15 -12.78
N LYS A 185 8.22 5.56 -13.85
CA LYS A 185 6.94 6.01 -14.43
C LYS A 185 5.77 5.81 -13.47
N ILE A 186 5.73 4.69 -12.75
CA ILE A 186 4.72 4.45 -11.71
C ILE A 186 4.80 5.53 -10.62
N VAL A 187 6.01 5.85 -10.15
CA VAL A 187 6.19 6.89 -9.13
C VAL A 187 5.75 8.26 -9.62
N VAL A 188 6.10 8.62 -10.86
CA VAL A 188 5.65 9.87 -11.48
C VAL A 188 4.12 9.93 -11.55
N GLU A 189 3.48 8.83 -11.94
CA GLU A 189 2.02 8.74 -12.02
C GLU A 189 1.35 8.86 -10.64
N LEU A 190 1.85 8.13 -9.64
CA LEU A 190 1.34 8.20 -8.27
C LEU A 190 1.54 9.59 -7.66
N MET A 191 2.73 10.17 -7.77
CA MET A 191 2.99 11.50 -7.21
C MET A 191 2.27 12.63 -7.98
N GLY A 192 2.05 12.44 -9.28
CA GLY A 192 1.34 13.40 -10.13
C GLY A 192 -0.18 13.32 -10.02
N ASN A 193 -0.73 12.26 -9.42
CA ASN A 193 -2.17 12.06 -9.34
C ASN A 193 -2.83 13.07 -8.38
N PRO A 194 -3.73 13.95 -8.87
CA PRO A 194 -4.41 14.94 -8.04
C PRO A 194 -5.22 14.34 -6.88
N TRP A 195 -5.68 13.10 -7.02
CA TRP A 195 -6.45 12.40 -5.99
C TRP A 195 -5.67 12.22 -4.68
N PHE A 196 -4.35 12.09 -4.76
CA PHE A 196 -3.51 11.83 -3.58
C PHE A 196 -2.99 13.11 -2.92
N VAL A 197 -3.23 14.30 -3.49
CA VAL A 197 -2.63 15.56 -3.00
C VAL A 197 -2.91 15.81 -1.52
N SER A 198 -4.13 15.54 -1.05
CA SER A 198 -4.50 15.71 0.37
C SER A 198 -3.94 14.63 1.30
N TYR A 199 -3.44 13.53 0.74
CA TYR A 199 -2.91 12.37 1.46
C TYR A 199 -1.39 12.25 1.36
N MET A 200 -0.73 13.14 0.60
CA MET A 200 0.71 13.11 0.40
C MET A 200 1.47 13.87 1.48
N LYS A 201 2.59 13.28 1.89
CA LYS A 201 3.60 13.87 2.77
C LYS A 201 4.95 13.81 2.10
N PHE A 202 5.71 14.89 2.27
CA PHE A 202 7.02 15.03 1.63
C PHE A 202 8.15 15.30 2.62
N ALA A 203 7.82 15.79 3.83
CA ALA A 203 8.78 16.05 4.89
C ALA A 203 8.67 15.00 6.00
N PRO A 204 9.79 14.55 6.58
CA PRO A 204 9.76 13.68 7.74
C PRO A 204 9.28 14.44 8.99
N GLU A 205 8.67 13.70 9.92
CA GLU A 205 8.22 14.19 11.21
C GLU A 205 8.64 13.18 12.29
N ARG A 206 8.77 13.60 13.54
CA ARG A 206 8.95 12.69 14.67
C ARG A 206 7.80 12.86 15.64
N HIS A 207 7.04 11.80 15.83
CA HIS A 207 5.88 11.74 16.70
C HIS A 207 6.24 11.13 18.05
N TRP A 208 5.69 11.69 19.11
CA TRP A 208 5.95 11.29 20.49
C TRP A 208 4.65 11.21 21.30
N THR A 209 4.57 10.27 22.24
CA THR A 209 3.40 10.14 23.14
C THR A 209 3.29 11.33 24.08
N ALA A 210 2.08 11.60 24.57
CA ALA A 210 1.79 12.68 25.51
C ALA A 210 2.24 12.41 26.96
N LYS A 211 2.75 11.21 27.24
CA LYS A 211 3.16 10.78 28.58
C LYS A 211 4.44 11.52 29.00
N LYS A 212 4.67 11.63 30.32
CA LYS A 212 5.80 12.38 30.93
C LYS A 212 7.17 12.04 30.34
N ASP A 213 7.37 10.82 29.86
CA ASP A 213 8.66 10.37 29.31
C ASP A 213 8.74 10.38 27.78
N GLY A 214 7.61 10.60 27.08
CA GLY A 214 7.51 10.67 25.62
C GLY A 214 8.15 9.48 24.89
N GLU A 215 7.35 8.54 24.41
CA GLU A 215 7.83 7.41 23.60
C GLU A 215 7.70 7.72 22.10
N ARG A 216 8.65 7.24 21.28
CA ARG A 216 8.56 7.39 19.82
C ARG A 216 7.38 6.61 19.27
N ILE A 217 6.64 7.26 18.36
CA ILE A 217 5.55 6.65 17.59
C ILE A 217 5.99 6.52 16.13
N TYR A 218 5.82 5.31 15.59
CA TYR A 218 6.12 4.95 14.21
C TYR A 218 4.84 4.40 13.56
N ASN A 219 4.09 5.26 12.88
CA ASN A 219 2.78 4.92 12.32
C ASN A 219 2.73 5.06 10.80
N GLU A 220 3.62 5.87 10.23
CA GLU A 220 3.69 6.23 8.82
C GLU A 220 5.16 6.28 8.40
N MET A 221 5.45 6.15 7.11
CA MET A 221 6.84 6.14 6.63
C MET A 221 7.61 7.41 7.00
N TRP A 222 6.97 8.58 6.92
CA TRP A 222 7.61 9.86 7.26
C TRP A 222 7.83 10.04 8.76
N THR A 223 7.21 9.21 9.60
CA THR A 223 7.47 9.18 11.06
C THR A 223 8.69 8.35 11.44
N GLY A 224 9.23 7.57 10.49
CA GLY A 224 10.40 6.72 10.68
C GLY A 224 11.71 7.50 10.80
N ASP A 225 12.59 7.05 11.69
CA ASP A 225 13.95 7.60 11.79
C ASP A 225 14.75 7.38 10.50
N TRP A 226 14.41 6.32 9.74
CA TRP A 226 14.96 6.07 8.41
C TRP A 226 14.76 7.28 7.48
N TRP A 227 13.53 7.78 7.33
CA TRP A 227 13.25 8.90 6.43
C TRP A 227 14.00 10.15 6.90
N TRP A 228 13.98 10.44 8.21
CA TRP A 228 14.72 11.56 8.79
C TRP A 228 16.22 11.51 8.46
N ASN A 229 16.83 10.33 8.55
CA ASN A 229 18.25 10.14 8.25
C ASN A 229 18.55 10.26 6.75
N ILE A 230 17.70 9.68 5.90
CA ILE A 230 17.83 9.82 4.43
C ILE A 230 17.68 11.28 4.02
N GLN A 231 16.72 12.02 4.57
CA GLN A 231 16.54 13.44 4.28
C GLN A 231 17.79 14.26 4.67
N GLN A 232 18.45 13.93 5.79
CA GLN A 232 19.71 14.58 6.17
C GLN A 232 20.83 14.30 5.17
N LEU A 233 20.95 13.06 4.69
CA LEU A 233 21.96 12.68 3.70
C LEU A 233 21.72 13.37 2.37
N LEU A 234 20.48 13.37 1.89
CA LEU A 234 20.11 14.05 0.66
C LEU A 234 20.31 15.56 0.75
N ASN A 235 19.97 16.18 1.89
CA ASN A 235 20.19 17.60 2.11
C ASN A 235 21.66 18.00 2.05
N LYS A 236 22.55 17.15 2.56
CA LYS A 236 23.99 17.36 2.49
C LYS A 236 24.55 17.18 1.09
N ALA A 237 24.04 16.21 0.34
CA ALA A 237 24.56 15.85 -0.98
C ALA A 237 24.00 16.72 -2.12
N PHE A 238 22.71 17.07 -2.05
CA PHE A 238 21.95 17.65 -3.16
C PHE A 238 21.17 18.91 -2.80
N GLY A 239 21.21 19.38 -1.54
CA GLY A 239 20.39 20.50 -1.08
C GLY A 239 18.93 20.11 -0.86
N ASP A 240 17.96 20.94 -1.25
CA ASP A 240 16.53 20.74 -0.93
C ASP A 240 15.87 19.62 -1.78
N ALA A 241 16.27 18.37 -1.54
CA ALA A 241 15.74 17.20 -2.22
C ALA A 241 14.47 16.65 -1.54
N THR A 242 13.62 16.00 -2.33
CA THR A 242 12.42 15.30 -1.84
C THR A 242 12.64 13.80 -1.85
N VAL A 243 12.26 13.13 -0.77
CA VAL A 243 12.28 11.67 -0.68
C VAL A 243 10.98 11.10 -1.26
N ALA A 244 11.10 10.18 -2.22
CA ALA A 244 10.03 9.29 -2.64
C ALA A 244 10.29 7.90 -2.03
N ALA A 245 9.61 7.57 -0.93
CA ALA A 245 9.86 6.33 -0.19
C ALA A 245 9.14 5.16 -0.89
N LEU A 246 9.88 4.17 -1.39
CA LEU A 246 9.30 2.97 -2.00
C LEU A 246 9.36 1.79 -1.05
N ILE A 247 8.21 1.16 -0.84
CA ILE A 247 8.10 -0.12 -0.14
C ILE A 247 7.83 -1.18 -1.20
N VAL A 248 8.71 -2.17 -1.28
CA VAL A 248 8.58 -3.30 -2.20
C VAL A 248 8.35 -4.56 -1.38
N SER A 249 7.30 -5.31 -1.70
CA SER A 249 6.97 -6.57 -1.05
C SER A 249 6.65 -7.62 -2.09
N SER A 250 7.02 -8.87 -1.83
CA SER A 250 6.68 -10.00 -2.70
C SER A 250 6.10 -11.12 -1.85
N ASN A 251 5.01 -11.71 -2.33
CA ASN A 251 4.41 -12.89 -1.72
C ASN A 251 4.30 -13.99 -2.77
N LYS A 252 4.58 -15.23 -2.38
CA LYS A 252 4.36 -16.40 -3.23
C LYS A 252 2.87 -16.73 -3.27
N THR A 253 2.29 -16.76 -4.46
CA THR A 253 0.90 -17.13 -4.67
C THR A 253 0.78 -18.32 -5.62
N GLN A 254 -0.15 -19.22 -5.33
CA GLN A 254 -0.47 -20.35 -6.18
C GLN A 254 -1.59 -19.96 -7.14
N VAL A 255 -1.33 -20.03 -8.44
CA VAL A 255 -2.31 -19.62 -9.47
C VAL A 255 -3.21 -20.78 -9.89
N SER A 256 -2.80 -22.04 -9.66
CA SER A 256 -3.61 -23.22 -9.99
C SER A 256 -3.70 -24.22 -8.84
N ILE A 257 -4.91 -24.70 -8.55
CA ILE A 257 -5.19 -25.81 -7.61
C ILE A 257 -4.99 -27.19 -8.29
N LEU A 258 -4.77 -27.22 -9.61
CA LEU A 258 -4.60 -28.44 -10.40
C LEU A 258 -3.16 -29.00 -10.35
N PRO A 259 -2.96 -30.31 -10.63
CA PRO A 259 -1.65 -30.95 -10.57
C PRO A 259 -0.76 -30.38 -11.67
N GLY A 260 0.22 -29.56 -11.29
CA GLY A 260 1.03 -28.75 -12.20
C GLY A 260 1.38 -27.38 -11.61
N GLY A 261 0.59 -26.91 -10.62
CA GLY A 261 0.95 -25.89 -9.63
C GLY A 261 1.84 -24.74 -10.13
N GLN A 262 1.33 -23.87 -11.00
CA GLN A 262 2.07 -22.67 -11.37
C GLN A 262 2.09 -21.69 -10.19
N GLN A 263 3.30 -21.36 -9.74
CA GLN A 263 3.55 -20.37 -8.68
C GLN A 263 3.86 -19.04 -9.35
N VAL A 264 3.27 -17.97 -8.84
CA VAL A 264 3.59 -16.59 -9.24
C VAL A 264 4.02 -15.83 -8.00
N TYR A 265 4.92 -14.88 -8.18
CA TYR A 265 5.43 -14.02 -7.12
C TYR A 265 5.04 -12.59 -7.45
N PRO A 266 3.80 -12.15 -7.19
CA PRO A 266 3.45 -10.74 -7.31
C PRO A 266 4.43 -9.88 -6.51
N VAL A 267 4.92 -8.81 -7.13
CA VAL A 267 5.70 -7.77 -6.49
C VAL A 267 4.82 -6.54 -6.35
N TYR A 268 4.53 -6.16 -5.11
CA TYR A 268 3.78 -4.97 -4.76
C TYR A 268 4.73 -3.82 -4.52
N VAL A 269 4.43 -2.67 -5.11
CA VAL A 269 5.15 -1.41 -4.89
C VAL A 269 4.17 -0.42 -4.26
N LEU A 270 4.55 0.13 -3.11
CA LEU A 270 3.80 1.17 -2.43
C LEU A 270 4.66 2.42 -2.28
N LEU A 271 4.05 3.58 -2.47
CA LEU A 271 4.69 4.87 -2.23
C LEU A 271 4.39 5.33 -0.79
N GLY A 272 5.39 5.27 0.08
CA GLY A 272 5.32 5.65 1.49
C GLY A 272 5.00 7.13 1.75
N ASN A 273 5.02 7.97 0.71
CA ASN A 273 4.56 9.35 0.77
C ASN A 273 3.04 9.46 0.89
N ILE A 274 2.29 8.42 0.52
CA ILE A 274 0.83 8.41 0.59
C ILE A 274 0.43 7.87 1.97
N CYS A 275 -0.40 8.62 2.69
CA CYS A 275 -0.93 8.24 3.99
C CYS A 275 -1.71 6.93 3.92
N LYS A 276 -1.53 6.06 4.92
CA LYS A 276 -2.28 4.79 5.00
C LYS A 276 -3.79 4.94 5.17
N SER A 277 -4.26 6.14 5.55
CA SER A 277 -5.68 6.41 5.81
C SER A 277 -6.47 6.79 4.55
N LEU A 278 -5.87 6.68 3.37
CA LEU A 278 -6.55 6.74 2.09
C LEU A 278 -7.57 5.59 1.98
#